data_AF-A0A965DEZ6-F1
#
_entry.id   AF-A0A965DEZ6-F1
#
_cell.length_a   1.000
_cell.length_b   1.000
_cell.length_c   1.000
_cell.angle_alpha   90.00
_cell.angle_beta   90.00
_cell.angle_gamma   90.00
#
_symmetry.space_group_name_H-M   'P 1'
#
loop_
_entity.id
_entity.type
_entity.pdbx_description
1 polymer ?
#
loop_
_entity_poly.entity_id
_entity_poly.type
_entity_poly.pdbx_seq_one_letter_code
_entity_poly.pdbx_strand_id
1 'polypeptide(L)'
;HEAGGIGSIIYRFIEKKIASFNQHLELLQRDYEIAFDQLRATEILLKQASSDSEARRLQAEFHSRNYHLQACLNLRDRFYKKASFYPDLFNFLNQQFDEQFPEYFQEIYDPEMQELKLLEYEDSPAGFRLLYKHGRRDASLWSMIYTQEEFIDALVSFFSFIEPHITAEVKEKDCHEEMSEVFSLIISHIRTEEFIVTAFERTRKRDEHLGADQKDVTSEKNPWAYRSGGVMATLINTYYRREISLYEESFQVEGALDLLTALIEAMKSLPYNFTLYFPYPTKKRMLVRSPTHAFLLLPYQSGFFKAWDNNQFTYTWIRDQVLIPSKAFFQSQILCLEDQSTLLDLFAKEVADPIANSFLSSIKPTNSISLQGFVNKILKCFPMHPLIKDRLASFLYQALPLTAGNSYKKALYALLEEKTGPGVLEILESFPDLSGKSIPAYTLRDWAKSCYLLFQKRACFDFDLHKYIADQSVRLFLSPPAPLIFADTNWSVYSFAFVVSPISEELELWRVKESSFQGSFMRAWSDAFIKSNGSSWSMYAKPQEYSQVFNKVM
;
A
#
# COMPACT_ATOMS: atom_id res chain seq x y z
N HIS A 1 35.71 -1.14 -6.14
CA HIS A 1 35.56 0.23 -5.60
C HIS A 1 35.26 1.17 -6.75
N GLU A 2 34.08 1.79 -6.73
CA GLU A 2 33.61 2.62 -7.85
C GLU A 2 34.08 4.06 -7.69
N ALA A 3 34.52 4.69 -8.79
CA ALA A 3 34.96 6.09 -8.79
C ALA A 3 33.78 7.03 -8.47
N GLY A 4 34.01 8.04 -7.62
CA GLY A 4 33.05 9.10 -7.30
C GLY A 4 32.02 8.78 -6.20
N GLY A 5 31.93 7.53 -5.72
CA GLY A 5 31.08 7.16 -4.58
C GLY A 5 31.70 7.44 -3.21
N ILE A 6 30.88 7.45 -2.15
CA ILE A 6 31.31 7.65 -0.75
C ILE A 6 32.42 6.65 -0.35
N GLY A 7 32.28 5.38 -0.74
CA GLY A 7 33.28 4.35 -0.44
C GLY A 7 34.67 4.64 -1.01
N SER A 8 34.77 5.37 -2.13
CA SER A 8 36.09 5.75 -2.70
C SER A 8 36.83 6.78 -1.84
N ILE A 9 36.10 7.62 -1.12
CA ILE A 9 36.67 8.63 -0.21
C ILE A 9 37.14 8.00 1.07
N ILE A 10 36.32 7.13 1.65
CA ILE A 10 36.70 6.36 2.83
C ILE A 10 37.96 5.55 2.52
N TYR A 11 38.02 4.91 1.36
CA TYR A 11 39.20 4.16 0.94
C TYR A 11 40.44 5.04 0.78
N ARG A 12 40.35 6.16 0.05
CA ARG A 12 41.48 7.11 -0.13
C ARG A 12 41.95 7.69 1.21
N PHE A 13 41.02 7.96 2.12
CA PHE A 13 41.34 8.42 3.48
C PHE A 13 42.11 7.35 4.24
N ILE A 14 41.61 6.12 4.27
CA ILE A 14 42.25 4.98 4.95
C ILE A 14 43.63 4.74 4.36
N GLU A 15 43.78 4.72 3.03
CA GLU A 15 45.07 4.51 2.36
C GLU A 15 46.10 5.60 2.74
N LYS A 16 45.68 6.88 2.72
CA LYS A 16 46.54 8.00 3.11
C LYS A 16 46.94 7.91 4.58
N LYS A 17 46.02 7.52 5.47
CA LYS A 17 46.32 7.34 6.89
C LYS A 17 47.27 6.16 7.07
N ILE A 18 46.98 4.97 6.54
CA ILE A 18 47.86 3.80 6.63
C ILE A 18 49.28 4.13 6.15
N ALA A 19 49.43 4.82 5.02
CA ALA A 19 50.74 5.26 4.54
C ALA A 19 51.46 6.19 5.54
N SER A 20 50.76 7.19 6.09
CA SER A 20 51.29 8.08 7.12
C SER A 20 51.65 7.35 8.41
N PHE A 21 50.85 6.36 8.82
CA PHE A 21 51.09 5.55 10.01
C PHE A 21 52.31 4.65 9.82
N ASN A 22 52.45 4.01 8.66
CA ASN A 22 53.62 3.18 8.35
C ASN A 22 54.91 4.00 8.37
N GLN A 23 54.91 5.19 7.76
CA GLN A 23 56.07 6.09 7.77
C GLN A 23 56.45 6.51 9.20
N HIS A 24 55.46 6.82 10.04
CA HIS A 24 55.73 7.23 11.43
C HIS A 24 56.15 6.05 12.33
N LEU A 25 55.60 4.86 12.10
CA LEU A 25 56.05 3.63 12.77
C LEU A 25 57.50 3.31 12.46
N GLU A 26 57.95 3.50 11.21
CA GLU A 26 59.36 3.33 10.85
C GLU A 26 60.27 4.29 11.61
N LEU A 27 59.86 5.54 11.81
CA LEU A 27 60.62 6.52 12.59
C LEU A 27 60.69 6.11 14.07
N LEU A 28 59.55 5.75 14.68
CA LEU A 28 59.51 5.30 16.08
C LEU A 28 60.30 4.00 16.30
N GLN A 29 60.31 3.11 15.30
CA GLN A 29 61.10 1.88 15.34
C GLN A 29 62.60 2.17 15.28
N ARG A 30 63.04 3.14 14.45
CA ARG A 30 64.43 3.61 14.43
C ARG A 30 64.83 4.26 15.76
N ASP A 31 63.98 5.10 16.33
CA ASP A 31 64.24 5.75 17.62
C ASP A 31 64.37 4.71 18.75
N TYR A 32 63.53 3.67 18.72
CA TYR A 32 63.63 2.53 19.62
C TYR A 32 64.96 1.78 19.46
N GLU A 33 65.38 1.47 18.23
CA GLU A 33 66.64 0.78 17.94
C GLU A 33 67.86 1.58 18.42
N ILE A 34 67.87 2.91 18.17
CA ILE A 34 68.92 3.81 18.67
C ILE A 34 68.95 3.81 20.21
N ALA A 35 67.79 3.92 20.86
CA ALA A 35 67.70 3.89 22.32
C ALA A 35 68.16 2.55 22.90
N PHE A 36 67.85 1.44 22.22
CA PHE A 36 68.25 0.09 22.60
C PHE A 36 69.77 -0.09 22.50
N ASP A 37 70.38 0.32 21.39
CA ASP A 37 71.83 0.24 21.17
C ASP A 37 72.58 1.11 22.17
N GLN A 38 72.07 2.30 22.47
CA GLN A 38 72.62 3.18 23.50
C GLN A 38 72.56 2.53 24.89
N LEU A 39 71.45 1.89 25.26
CA LEU A 39 71.33 1.20 26.54
C LEU A 39 72.34 0.03 26.65
N ARG A 40 72.44 -0.77 25.58
CA ARG A 40 73.37 -1.90 25.49
C ARG A 40 74.83 -1.46 25.58
N ALA A 41 75.19 -0.37 24.91
CA ALA A 41 76.53 0.20 24.99
C ALA A 41 76.87 0.64 26.43
N THR A 42 75.94 1.29 27.13
CA THR A 42 76.12 1.67 28.55
C THR A 42 76.20 0.45 29.46
N GLU A 43 75.45 -0.62 29.19
CA GLU A 43 75.53 -1.87 29.94
C GLU A 43 76.92 -2.54 29.81
N ILE A 44 77.49 -2.54 28.60
CA ILE A 44 78.84 -3.08 28.35
C ILE A 44 79.90 -2.24 29.08
N LEU A 45 79.81 -0.90 29.01
CA LEU A 45 80.70 0.00 29.73
C LEU A 45 80.59 -0.17 31.25
N LEU A 46 79.37 -0.38 31.76
CA LEU A 46 79.13 -0.62 33.18
C LEU A 46 79.79 -1.93 33.66
N LYS A 47 79.80 -2.99 32.83
CA LYS A 47 80.48 -4.26 33.12
C LYS A 47 82.00 -4.16 33.11
N GLN A 48 82.56 -3.14 32.47
CA GLN A 48 84.00 -2.90 32.34
C GLN A 48 84.52 -1.77 33.23
N ALA A 49 83.68 -1.22 34.12
CA ALA A 49 84.02 -0.06 34.94
C ALA A 49 85.22 -0.33 35.85
N SER A 50 86.18 0.60 35.84
CA SER A 50 87.47 0.45 36.53
C SER A 50 87.48 1.04 37.95
N SER A 51 86.45 1.82 38.31
CA SER A 51 86.33 2.48 39.61
C SER A 51 84.87 2.62 40.07
N ASP A 52 84.67 2.67 41.40
CA ASP A 52 83.34 2.83 42.02
C ASP A 52 82.65 4.15 41.63
N SER A 53 83.41 5.22 41.43
CA SER A 53 82.87 6.51 40.99
C SER A 53 82.37 6.44 39.54
N GLU A 54 83.06 5.72 38.68
CA GLU A 54 82.67 5.50 37.28
C GLU A 54 81.44 4.59 37.19
N ALA A 55 81.38 3.54 38.01
CA ALA A 55 80.24 2.64 38.10
C ALA A 55 78.95 3.37 38.50
N ARG A 56 79.00 4.27 39.51
CA ARG A 56 77.83 5.06 39.93
C ARG A 56 77.32 6.01 38.83
N ARG A 57 78.23 6.65 38.09
CA ARG A 57 77.85 7.52 36.96
C ARG A 57 77.16 6.71 35.85
N LEU A 58 77.74 5.57 35.47
CA LEU A 58 77.18 4.70 34.43
C LEU A 58 75.86 4.06 34.85
N GLN A 59 75.63 3.80 36.15
CA GLN A 59 74.34 3.35 36.67
C GLN A 59 73.24 4.42 36.50
N ALA A 60 73.54 5.68 36.82
CA ALA A 60 72.59 6.78 36.62
C ALA A 60 72.25 6.97 35.14
N GLU A 61 73.26 6.88 34.26
CA GLU A 61 73.07 6.95 32.81
C GLU A 61 72.27 5.76 32.26
N PHE A 62 72.52 4.55 32.77
CA PHE A 62 71.75 3.35 32.44
C PHE A 62 70.26 3.51 32.81
N HIS A 63 69.96 4.01 34.01
CA HIS A 63 68.57 4.27 34.41
C HIS A 63 67.89 5.32 33.53
N SER A 64 68.59 6.40 33.17
CA SER A 64 68.06 7.42 32.26
C SER A 64 67.78 6.85 30.86
N ARG A 65 68.71 6.06 30.30
CA ARG A 65 68.54 5.42 28.99
C ARG A 65 67.45 4.35 29.00
N ASN A 66 67.30 3.61 30.10
CA ASN A 66 66.21 2.64 30.25
C ASN A 66 64.85 3.34 30.29
N TYR A 67 64.74 4.48 31.00
CA TYR A 67 63.52 5.27 30.99
C TYR A 67 63.18 5.78 29.58
N HIS A 68 64.17 6.27 28.84
CA HIS A 68 63.99 6.70 27.45
C HIS A 68 63.52 5.54 26.55
N LEU A 69 64.14 4.36 26.67
CA LEU A 69 63.74 3.16 25.93
C LEU A 69 62.27 2.77 26.21
N GLN A 70 61.87 2.78 27.49
CA GLN A 70 60.49 2.51 27.90
C GLN A 70 59.51 3.55 27.35
N ALA A 71 59.90 4.83 27.28
CA ALA A 71 59.10 5.87 26.65
C ALA A 71 58.92 5.62 25.13
N CYS A 72 59.99 5.28 24.41
CA CYS A 72 59.93 4.92 23.00
C CYS A 72 59.05 3.69 22.74
N LEU A 73 59.17 2.64 23.57
CA LEU A 73 58.31 1.45 23.51
C LEU A 73 56.84 1.79 23.71
N ASN A 74 56.52 2.55 24.75
CA ASN A 74 55.14 2.94 25.04
C ASN A 74 54.54 3.80 23.93
N LEU A 75 55.32 4.70 23.33
CA LEU A 75 54.89 5.51 22.18
C LEU A 75 54.62 4.63 20.95
N ARG A 76 55.55 3.72 20.62
CA ARG A 76 55.40 2.78 19.51
C ARG A 76 54.17 1.89 19.68
N ASP A 77 53.99 1.31 20.86
CA ASP A 77 52.89 0.36 21.13
C ASP A 77 51.53 1.08 21.14
N ARG A 78 51.45 2.33 21.62
CA ARG A 78 50.25 3.18 21.48
C ARG A 78 49.94 3.44 20.01
N PHE A 79 50.95 3.80 19.24
CA PHE A 79 50.79 4.13 17.83
C PHE A 79 50.42 2.89 16.99
N TYR A 80 50.95 1.71 17.33
CA TYR A 80 50.58 0.44 16.72
C TYR A 80 49.12 0.06 17.00
N LYS A 81 48.64 0.23 18.24
CA LYS A 81 47.22 0.03 18.59
C LYS A 81 46.29 0.98 17.83
N LYS A 82 46.71 2.23 17.64
CA LYS A 82 45.94 3.19 16.83
C LYS A 82 45.93 2.78 15.35
N ALA A 83 47.05 2.29 14.83
CA ALA A 83 47.17 1.82 13.44
C ALA A 83 46.31 0.57 13.15
N SER A 84 46.11 -0.31 14.14
CA SER A 84 45.32 -1.55 13.96
C SER A 84 43.83 -1.33 13.69
N PHE A 85 43.32 -0.10 13.87
CA PHE A 85 41.92 0.24 13.63
C PHE A 85 41.59 0.42 12.14
N TYR A 86 42.52 0.97 11.34
CA TYR A 86 42.26 1.36 9.96
C TYR A 86 41.94 0.21 8.98
N PRO A 87 42.52 -1.00 9.12
CA PRO A 87 42.16 -2.13 8.25
C PRO A 87 40.68 -2.50 8.33
N ASP A 88 40.06 -2.39 9.52
CA ASP A 88 38.67 -2.79 9.76
C ASP A 88 37.68 -1.63 9.63
N LEU A 89 38.17 -0.38 9.66
CA LEU A 89 37.35 0.83 9.63
C LEU A 89 36.37 0.89 8.45
N PHE A 90 36.80 0.48 7.25
CA PHE A 90 35.92 0.50 6.07
C PHE A 90 34.71 -0.42 6.24
N ASN A 91 34.94 -1.65 6.73
CA ASN A 91 33.88 -2.63 6.93
C ASN A 91 32.95 -2.21 8.09
N PHE A 92 33.53 -1.68 9.16
CA PHE A 92 32.78 -1.13 10.29
C PHE A 92 31.83 -0.01 9.83
N LEU A 93 32.34 0.99 9.09
CA LEU A 93 31.50 2.10 8.60
C LEU A 93 30.40 1.64 7.65
N ASN A 94 30.70 0.73 6.71
CA ASN A 94 29.68 0.23 5.80
C ASN A 94 28.57 -0.51 6.54
N GLN A 95 28.92 -1.38 7.49
CA GLN A 95 27.93 -2.10 8.29
C GLN A 95 27.02 -1.12 9.06
N GLN A 96 27.61 -0.10 9.69
CA GLN A 96 26.86 0.91 10.42
C GLN A 96 25.94 1.73 9.50
N PHE A 97 26.42 2.11 8.32
CA PHE A 97 25.59 2.82 7.35
C PHE A 97 24.42 1.93 6.86
N ASP A 98 24.66 0.66 6.55
CA ASP A 98 23.61 -0.26 6.10
C ASP A 98 22.55 -0.52 7.18
N GLU A 99 22.95 -0.60 8.45
CA GLU A 99 22.03 -0.78 9.59
C GLU A 99 21.18 0.47 9.85
N GLN A 100 21.79 1.67 9.77
CA GLN A 100 21.12 2.94 10.10
C GLN A 100 20.30 3.50 8.94
N PHE A 101 20.73 3.34 7.68
CA PHE A 101 20.09 3.96 6.52
C PHE A 101 18.56 3.71 6.44
N PRO A 102 18.03 2.50 6.70
CA PRO A 102 16.59 2.23 6.64
C PRO A 102 15.74 2.92 7.71
N GLU A 103 16.35 3.38 8.80
CA GLU A 103 15.70 4.17 9.85
C GLU A 103 15.45 5.63 9.41
N TYR A 104 16.28 6.12 8.49
CA TYR A 104 16.24 7.50 8.00
C TYR A 104 15.66 7.60 6.59
N PHE A 105 15.75 6.56 5.79
CA PHE A 105 15.26 6.56 4.41
C PHE A 105 14.28 5.42 4.15
N GLN A 106 13.30 5.68 3.29
CA GLN A 106 12.38 4.67 2.79
C GLN A 106 11.87 5.06 1.42
N GLU A 107 11.60 4.06 0.59
CA GLU A 107 10.92 4.24 -0.70
C GLU A 107 9.42 4.13 -0.48
N ILE A 108 8.66 5.09 -1.02
CA ILE A 108 7.20 5.07 -1.03
C ILE A 108 6.69 5.24 -2.47
N TYR A 109 5.55 4.62 -2.73
CA TYR A 109 4.80 4.80 -3.96
C TYR A 109 4.33 6.25 -4.11
N ASP A 110 4.70 6.89 -5.21
CA ASP A 110 4.28 8.24 -5.56
C ASP A 110 3.30 8.22 -6.75
N PRO A 111 2.00 8.49 -6.52
CA PRO A 111 0.99 8.51 -7.59
C PRO A 111 1.21 9.66 -8.58
N GLU A 112 1.90 10.75 -8.22
CA GLU A 112 2.11 11.90 -9.10
C GLU A 112 3.12 11.60 -10.22
N MET A 113 3.91 10.53 -10.08
CA MET A 113 4.87 10.09 -11.08
C MET A 113 4.24 9.29 -12.23
N GLN A 114 2.92 9.06 -12.23
CA GLN A 114 2.18 8.44 -13.33
C GLN A 114 2.05 9.40 -14.51
N GLU A 115 2.29 8.93 -15.74
CA GLU A 115 2.06 9.75 -16.94
C GLU A 115 0.56 9.92 -17.22
N LEU A 116 0.12 11.17 -17.33
CA LEU A 116 -1.22 11.56 -17.80
C LEU A 116 -1.52 11.14 -19.25
N LYS A 117 -0.57 10.51 -19.95
CA LYS A 117 -0.65 10.12 -21.37
C LYS A 117 -0.67 8.61 -21.62
N LEU A 118 -0.85 7.80 -20.60
CA LEU A 118 -1.21 6.40 -20.83
C LEU A 118 -2.70 6.36 -21.21
N LEU A 119 -3.04 5.58 -22.23
CA LEU A 119 -4.42 5.12 -22.40
C LEU A 119 -4.86 4.59 -21.03
N GLU A 120 -6.04 4.98 -20.55
CA GLU A 120 -6.57 4.81 -19.17
C GLU A 120 -6.47 3.40 -18.54
N TYR A 121 -5.89 2.40 -19.23
CA TYR A 121 -5.98 0.97 -18.95
C TYR A 121 -4.67 0.18 -19.16
N GLU A 122 -3.51 0.81 -19.32
CA GLU A 122 -2.21 0.10 -19.32
C GLU A 122 -1.56 0.09 -17.93
N ASP A 123 -0.94 -1.04 -17.55
CA ASP A 123 -0.20 -1.23 -16.29
C ASP A 123 0.99 -0.24 -16.27
N SER A 124 0.75 0.94 -15.68
CA SER A 124 1.73 2.01 -15.64
C SER A 124 2.87 1.63 -14.71
N PRO A 125 4.14 1.81 -15.10
CA PRO A 125 5.28 1.62 -14.20
C PRO A 125 5.06 2.39 -12.89
N ALA A 126 5.03 1.68 -11.76
CA ALA A 126 4.84 2.32 -10.45
C ALA A 126 5.97 3.31 -10.19
N GLY A 127 5.61 4.55 -9.87
CA GLY A 127 6.54 5.59 -9.44
C GLY A 127 6.91 5.38 -7.99
N PHE A 128 8.21 5.40 -7.70
CA PHE A 128 8.74 5.37 -6.36
C PHE A 128 9.59 6.60 -6.11
N ARG A 129 9.43 7.16 -4.92
CA ARG A 129 10.21 8.29 -4.44
C ARG A 129 10.82 7.96 -3.09
N LEU A 130 12.06 8.39 -2.93
CA LEU A 130 12.77 8.30 -1.67
C LEU A 130 12.22 9.37 -0.72
N LEU A 131 11.95 8.97 0.52
CA LEU A 131 11.60 9.87 1.60
C LEU A 131 12.68 9.88 2.67
N TYR A 132 12.76 10.99 3.38
CA TYR A 132 13.60 11.18 4.54
C TYR A 132 12.75 11.26 5.81
N LYS A 133 13.00 10.35 6.75
CA LYS A 133 12.25 10.15 8.00
C LYS A 133 12.73 11.03 9.14
N HIS A 134 13.90 11.66 9.01
CA HIS A 134 14.55 12.43 10.09
C HIS A 134 14.76 11.62 11.38
N GLY A 135 14.86 10.28 11.29
CA GLY A 135 14.94 9.38 12.46
C GLY A 135 13.62 9.24 13.25
N ARG A 136 12.49 9.67 12.69
CA ARG A 136 11.18 9.67 13.36
C ARG A 136 10.31 8.50 12.90
N ARG A 137 9.50 7.97 13.83
CA ARG A 137 8.53 6.90 13.53
C ARG A 137 7.20 7.41 12.97
N ASP A 138 6.86 8.68 13.20
CA ASP A 138 5.60 9.27 12.77
C ASP A 138 5.66 9.69 11.29
N ALA A 139 4.81 9.07 10.47
CA ALA A 139 4.76 9.29 9.03
C ALA A 139 4.34 10.72 8.63
N SER A 140 3.64 11.45 9.50
CA SER A 140 3.22 12.83 9.23
C SER A 140 4.37 13.83 9.21
N LEU A 141 5.53 13.45 9.78
CA LEU A 141 6.71 14.30 9.91
C LEU A 141 7.80 13.94 8.90
N TRP A 142 7.53 13.01 8.00
CA TRP A 142 8.48 12.60 6.96
C TRP A 142 8.45 13.54 5.76
N SER A 143 9.57 13.68 5.07
CA SER A 143 9.72 14.57 3.93
C SER A 143 10.00 13.77 2.66
N MET A 144 9.18 13.96 1.63
CA MET A 144 9.41 13.40 0.30
C MET A 144 10.51 14.20 -0.40
N ILE A 145 11.38 13.54 -1.16
CA ILE A 145 12.50 14.18 -1.87
C ILE A 145 12.10 14.42 -3.33
N TYR A 146 11.95 15.70 -3.70
CA TYR A 146 11.59 16.15 -5.03
C TYR A 146 12.77 16.62 -5.86
N THR A 147 13.70 17.33 -5.22
CA THR A 147 14.79 18.02 -5.92
C THR A 147 16.15 17.42 -5.58
N GLN A 148 17.15 17.74 -6.41
CA GLN A 148 18.54 17.41 -6.14
C GLN A 148 19.03 18.04 -4.84
N GLU A 149 18.61 19.27 -4.55
CA GLU A 149 18.99 19.99 -3.33
C GLU A 149 18.44 19.28 -2.10
N GLU A 150 17.16 18.88 -2.12
CA GLU A 150 16.54 18.10 -1.04
C GLU A 150 17.23 16.74 -0.84
N PHE A 151 17.67 16.09 -1.92
CA PHE A 151 18.42 14.84 -1.83
C PHE A 151 19.79 15.02 -1.17
N ILE A 152 20.52 16.08 -1.55
CA ILE A 152 21.80 16.45 -0.94
C ILE A 152 21.60 16.78 0.54
N ASP A 153 20.60 17.61 0.87
CA ASP A 153 20.33 18.05 2.23
C ASP A 153 19.89 16.88 3.13
N ALA A 154 19.09 15.94 2.61
CA ALA A 154 18.71 14.74 3.34
C ALA A 154 19.93 13.84 3.66
N LEU A 155 20.83 13.63 2.69
CA LEU A 155 22.06 12.86 2.89
C LEU A 155 23.03 13.56 3.87
N VAL A 156 23.23 14.87 3.73
CA VAL A 156 24.07 15.66 4.65
C VAL A 156 23.50 15.61 6.07
N SER A 157 22.18 15.75 6.20
CA SER A 157 21.49 15.66 7.49
C SER A 157 21.64 14.27 8.12
N PHE A 158 21.52 13.21 7.31
CA PHE A 158 21.74 11.84 7.75
C PHE A 158 23.14 11.64 8.33
N PHE A 159 24.18 11.96 7.55
CA PHE A 159 25.57 11.77 8.01
C PHE A 159 25.92 12.64 9.24
N SER A 160 25.40 13.87 9.30
CA SER A 160 25.57 14.74 10.47
C SER A 160 24.88 14.19 11.72
N PHE A 161 23.76 13.50 11.57
CA PHE A 161 22.98 12.98 12.69
C PHE A 161 23.54 11.66 13.23
N ILE A 162 24.03 10.76 12.36
CA ILE A 162 24.55 9.46 12.78
C ILE A 162 26.00 9.53 13.28
N GLU A 163 26.77 10.55 12.91
CA GLU A 163 28.18 10.69 13.31
C GLU A 163 28.39 10.52 14.83
N PRO A 164 27.64 11.22 15.72
CA PRO A 164 27.82 11.07 17.16
C PRO A 164 27.49 9.66 17.66
N HIS A 165 26.51 8.99 17.04
CA HIS A 165 26.09 7.65 17.41
C HIS A 165 27.16 6.62 17.06
N ILE A 166 27.65 6.64 15.82
CA ILE A 166 28.69 5.71 15.35
C ILE A 166 30.02 5.97 16.08
N THR A 167 30.37 7.23 16.32
CA THR A 167 31.60 7.58 17.05
C THR A 167 31.57 7.07 18.49
N ALA A 168 30.40 7.06 19.15
CA ALA A 168 30.27 6.53 20.51
C ALA A 168 30.48 5.01 20.61
N GLU A 169 30.33 4.26 19.52
CA GLU A 169 30.57 2.81 19.48
C GLU A 169 32.05 2.44 19.34
N VAL A 170 32.89 3.40 18.95
CA VAL A 170 34.34 3.22 18.85
C VAL A 170 34.95 3.25 20.26
N LYS A 171 35.63 2.17 20.65
CA LYS A 171 36.17 2.01 22.02
C LYS A 171 37.37 2.93 22.28
N GLU A 172 38.18 3.18 21.25
CA GLU A 172 39.37 4.00 21.31
C GLU A 172 39.03 5.49 21.11
N LYS A 173 39.08 6.27 22.20
CA LYS A 173 38.87 7.75 22.16
C LYS A 173 39.81 8.47 21.19
N ASP A 174 41.03 7.95 21.03
CA ASP A 174 42.04 8.52 20.15
C ASP A 174 41.69 8.37 18.66
N CYS A 175 40.62 7.65 18.31
CA CYS A 175 40.11 7.50 16.94
C CYS A 175 38.92 8.41 16.64
N HIS A 176 38.37 9.13 17.63
CA HIS A 176 37.19 9.99 17.43
C HIS A 176 37.48 11.17 16.50
N GLU A 177 38.69 11.74 16.57
CA GLU A 177 39.09 12.85 15.68
C GLU A 177 39.12 12.40 14.22
N GLU A 178 39.58 11.18 13.95
CA GLU A 178 39.59 10.60 12.62
C GLU A 178 38.20 10.24 12.13
N MET A 179 37.29 9.82 13.01
CA MET A 179 35.88 9.62 12.63
C MET A 179 35.28 10.94 12.14
N SER A 180 35.43 12.03 12.91
CA SER A 180 34.94 13.35 12.49
C SER A 180 35.60 13.86 11.20
N GLU A 181 36.88 13.55 10.97
CA GLU A 181 37.55 13.87 9.70
C GLU A 181 36.92 13.10 8.52
N VAL A 182 36.63 11.81 8.68
CA VAL A 182 35.94 10.99 7.66
C VAL A 182 34.54 11.50 7.38
N PHE A 183 33.72 11.75 8.41
CA PHE A 183 32.36 12.25 8.22
C PHE A 183 32.34 13.63 7.56
N SER A 184 33.28 14.51 7.93
CA SER A 184 33.44 15.82 7.29
C SER A 184 33.78 15.69 5.79
N LEU A 185 34.66 14.75 5.42
CA LEU A 185 34.99 14.47 4.04
C LEU A 185 33.80 13.91 3.26
N ILE A 186 33.01 13.02 3.87
CA ILE A 186 31.78 12.48 3.26
C ILE A 186 30.78 13.60 3.01
N ILE A 187 30.48 14.42 4.01
CA ILE A 187 29.53 15.54 3.92
C ILE A 187 29.99 16.54 2.85
N SER A 188 31.28 16.88 2.83
CA SER A 188 31.84 17.77 1.81
C SER A 188 31.69 17.18 0.41
N HIS A 189 31.90 15.88 0.24
CA HIS A 189 31.80 15.23 -1.07
C HIS A 189 30.37 15.13 -1.59
N ILE A 190 29.40 14.86 -0.73
CA ILE A 190 27.98 14.79 -1.11
C ILE A 190 27.52 16.08 -1.79
N ARG A 191 28.12 17.22 -1.42
CA ARG A 191 27.84 18.55 -2.00
C ARG A 191 28.57 18.82 -3.32
N THR A 192 29.43 17.93 -3.79
CA THR A 192 30.18 18.11 -5.04
C THR A 192 29.34 17.71 -6.25
N GLU A 193 29.61 18.35 -7.39
CA GLU A 193 29.00 17.94 -8.67
C GLU A 193 29.42 16.52 -9.06
N GLU A 194 30.65 16.10 -8.73
CA GLU A 194 31.15 14.74 -9.01
C GLU A 194 30.27 13.66 -8.35
N PHE A 195 29.86 13.86 -7.10
CA PHE A 195 28.97 12.93 -6.40
C PHE A 195 27.62 12.79 -7.12
N ILE A 196 27.05 13.91 -7.57
CA ILE A 196 25.76 13.92 -8.26
C ILE A 196 25.85 13.27 -9.63
N VAL A 197 26.84 13.65 -10.46
CA VAL A 197 27.03 13.05 -11.78
C VAL A 197 27.18 11.54 -11.66
N THR A 198 28.00 11.06 -10.72
CA THR A 198 28.15 9.62 -10.50
C THR A 198 26.89 8.96 -9.95
N ALA A 199 26.05 9.67 -9.16
CA ALA A 199 24.75 9.16 -8.71
C ALA A 199 23.78 8.94 -9.88
N PHE A 200 23.71 9.90 -10.81
CA PHE A 200 22.92 9.74 -12.04
C PHE A 200 23.44 8.61 -12.92
N GLU A 201 24.76 8.47 -13.07
CA GLU A 201 25.35 7.36 -13.81
C GLU A 201 25.04 5.99 -13.18
N ARG A 202 25.02 5.87 -11.84
CA ARG A 202 24.62 4.65 -11.12
C ARG A 202 23.17 4.28 -11.45
N THR A 203 22.27 5.27 -11.42
CA THR A 203 20.86 5.07 -11.82
C THR A 203 20.75 4.60 -13.26
N ARG A 204 21.57 5.15 -14.18
CA ARG A 204 21.56 4.77 -15.60
C ARG A 204 22.11 3.36 -15.86
N LYS A 205 23.21 2.95 -15.20
CA LYS A 205 23.83 1.62 -15.35
C LYS A 205 22.96 0.47 -14.83
N ARG A 206 22.15 0.74 -13.80
CA ARG A 206 21.16 -0.23 -13.29
C ARG A 206 20.16 -0.63 -14.37
N ASP A 207 19.80 0.31 -15.25
CA ASP A 207 18.80 0.11 -16.28
C ASP A 207 19.34 -0.62 -17.53
N GLU A 208 20.64 -0.51 -17.84
CA GLU A 208 21.26 -1.24 -18.96
C GLU A 208 21.22 -2.78 -18.77
N HIS A 209 21.09 -3.25 -17.52
CA HIS A 209 20.91 -4.68 -17.20
C HIS A 209 19.44 -5.14 -17.26
N LEU A 210 18.48 -4.22 -17.39
CA LEU A 210 17.05 -4.48 -17.49
C LEU A 210 16.59 -4.33 -18.96
N GLY A 211 16.92 -5.30 -19.82
CA GLY A 211 16.25 -5.58 -21.11
C GLY A 211 15.99 -4.43 -22.11
N ALA A 212 16.56 -4.52 -23.31
CA ALA A 212 16.57 -3.48 -24.34
C ALA A 212 15.21 -3.05 -24.99
N ASP A 213 14.06 -3.56 -24.54
CA ASP A 213 12.76 -3.35 -25.20
C ASP A 213 11.93 -2.14 -24.69
N GLN A 214 12.45 -1.35 -23.74
CA GLN A 214 11.74 -0.16 -23.20
C GLN A 214 12.53 1.15 -23.41
N LYS A 215 13.03 1.38 -24.63
CA LYS A 215 13.88 2.55 -24.94
C LYS A 215 13.14 3.89 -25.11
N ASP A 216 11.82 3.93 -25.08
CA ASP A 216 11.06 5.15 -25.44
C ASP A 216 10.31 5.86 -24.31
N VAL A 217 10.57 5.53 -23.03
CA VAL A 217 10.03 6.32 -21.91
C VAL A 217 11.09 7.31 -21.43
N THR A 218 11.09 8.49 -22.04
CA THR A 218 11.83 9.71 -21.65
C THR A 218 11.34 10.28 -20.30
N SER A 219 11.33 9.46 -19.26
CA SER A 219 11.04 9.92 -17.89
C SER A 219 12.35 10.12 -17.13
N GLU A 220 12.50 11.30 -16.53
CA GLU A 220 13.61 11.71 -15.68
C GLU A 220 13.77 10.74 -14.49
N LYS A 221 14.57 9.68 -14.66
CA LYS A 221 14.94 8.77 -13.58
C LYS A 221 16.10 9.37 -12.81
N ASN A 222 15.84 9.78 -11.58
CA ASN A 222 16.79 10.47 -10.71
C ASN A 222 17.14 9.57 -9.51
N PRO A 223 18.26 9.80 -8.80
CA PRO A 223 18.66 8.97 -7.64
C PRO A 223 17.62 8.85 -6.52
N TRP A 224 16.71 9.83 -6.40
CA TRP A 224 15.65 9.89 -5.40
C TRP A 224 14.26 9.57 -5.94
N ALA A 225 14.12 9.34 -7.24
CA ALA A 225 12.83 9.09 -7.88
C ALA A 225 13.01 8.20 -9.11
N TYR A 226 12.40 7.02 -9.10
CA TYR A 226 12.46 6.11 -10.24
C TYR A 226 11.12 5.45 -10.49
N ARG A 227 10.87 5.12 -11.75
CA ARG A 227 9.77 4.24 -12.11
C ARG A 227 10.28 2.82 -12.11
N SER A 228 9.67 1.95 -11.30
CA SER A 228 9.97 0.53 -11.43
C SER A 228 9.39 0.07 -12.76
N GLY A 229 10.21 -0.47 -13.65
CA GLY A 229 9.70 -1.31 -14.75
C GLY A 229 9.15 -2.65 -14.24
N GLY A 230 8.73 -2.72 -12.98
CA GLY A 230 8.40 -3.92 -12.25
C GLY A 230 6.89 -4.14 -12.13
N VAL A 231 6.50 -5.41 -12.25
CA VAL A 231 5.15 -5.93 -12.01
C VAL A 231 4.78 -5.74 -10.52
N MET A 232 3.50 -5.75 -10.17
CA MET A 232 2.99 -5.75 -8.78
C MET A 232 3.79 -6.66 -7.81
N ALA A 233 4.28 -7.81 -8.29
CA ALA A 233 5.15 -8.70 -7.52
C ALA A 233 6.44 -8.00 -7.03
N THR A 234 7.08 -7.22 -7.89
CA THR A 234 8.26 -6.40 -7.53
C THR A 234 7.90 -5.33 -6.52
N LEU A 235 6.78 -4.62 -6.73
CA LEU A 235 6.29 -3.58 -5.80
C LEU A 235 6.13 -4.15 -4.39
N ILE A 236 5.46 -5.30 -4.27
CA ILE A 236 5.19 -5.89 -2.98
C ILE A 236 6.47 -6.48 -2.35
N ASN A 237 7.32 -7.14 -3.13
CA ASN A 237 8.60 -7.66 -2.61
C ASN A 237 9.49 -6.53 -2.08
N THR A 238 9.57 -5.39 -2.79
CA THR A 238 10.29 -4.20 -2.33
C THR A 238 9.65 -3.62 -1.08
N TYR A 239 8.33 -3.45 -1.06
CA TYR A 239 7.61 -2.88 0.09
C TYR A 239 7.81 -3.69 1.38
N TYR A 240 7.75 -5.03 1.29
CA TYR A 240 7.97 -5.92 2.43
C TYR A 240 9.43 -6.37 2.61
N ARG A 241 10.36 -5.83 1.83
CA ARG A 241 11.81 -6.15 1.86
C ARG A 241 12.09 -7.65 1.84
N ARG A 242 11.42 -8.38 0.95
CA ARG A 242 11.56 -9.83 0.82
C ARG A 242 12.53 -10.18 -0.30
N GLU A 243 13.48 -11.05 0.02
CA GLU A 243 14.37 -11.67 -0.98
C GLU A 243 13.66 -12.74 -1.80
N ILE A 244 12.61 -13.36 -1.24
CA ILE A 244 11.82 -14.42 -1.87
C ILE A 244 10.45 -13.86 -2.29
N SER A 245 10.07 -14.13 -3.55
CA SER A 245 8.77 -13.75 -4.09
C SER A 245 7.61 -14.32 -3.28
N LEU A 246 6.59 -13.50 -3.07
CA LEU A 246 5.36 -13.93 -2.42
C LEU A 246 4.67 -15.08 -3.16
N TYR A 247 4.00 -15.94 -2.40
CA TYR A 247 3.20 -17.01 -2.96
C TYR A 247 1.94 -16.43 -3.62
N GLU A 248 1.78 -16.75 -4.90
CA GLU A 248 0.73 -16.22 -5.76
C GLU A 248 -0.06 -17.38 -6.38
N GLU A 249 -1.37 -17.34 -6.25
CA GLU A 249 -2.29 -18.22 -6.97
C GLU A 249 -2.89 -17.45 -8.14
N SER A 250 -2.63 -17.92 -9.36
CA SER A 250 -3.11 -17.27 -10.58
C SER A 250 -4.26 -18.06 -11.20
N PHE A 251 -5.29 -17.35 -11.67
CA PHE A 251 -6.46 -17.93 -12.32
C PHE A 251 -6.90 -17.10 -13.53
N GLN A 252 -7.50 -17.76 -14.52
CA GLN A 252 -8.04 -17.15 -15.72
C GLN A 252 -9.56 -16.98 -15.55
N VAL A 253 -10.09 -15.87 -16.06
CA VAL A 253 -11.46 -15.45 -15.83
C VAL A 253 -12.04 -14.99 -17.16
N GLU A 254 -13.20 -15.49 -17.56
CA GLU A 254 -13.89 -15.09 -18.81
C GLU A 254 -15.16 -14.27 -18.55
N GLY A 255 -15.75 -14.42 -17.36
CA GLY A 255 -16.96 -13.72 -16.93
C GLY A 255 -16.98 -13.34 -15.45
N ALA A 256 -17.97 -12.54 -15.04
CA ALA A 256 -18.18 -12.22 -13.63
C ALA A 256 -18.54 -13.45 -12.79
N LEU A 257 -19.22 -14.43 -13.40
CA LEU A 257 -19.52 -15.72 -12.76
C LEU A 257 -18.25 -16.54 -12.51
N ASP A 258 -17.33 -16.56 -13.47
CA ASP A 258 -16.06 -17.26 -13.33
C ASP A 258 -15.18 -16.59 -12.29
N LEU A 259 -15.17 -15.25 -12.25
CA LEU A 259 -14.43 -14.50 -11.23
C LEU A 259 -14.93 -14.84 -9.84
N LEU A 260 -16.25 -14.80 -9.62
CA LEU A 260 -16.85 -15.16 -8.34
C LEU A 260 -16.52 -16.61 -7.97
N THR A 261 -16.61 -17.53 -8.93
CA THR A 261 -16.30 -18.95 -8.71
C THR A 261 -14.84 -19.13 -8.32
N ALA A 262 -13.91 -18.53 -9.08
CA ALA A 262 -12.47 -18.60 -8.81
C ALA A 262 -12.12 -18.04 -7.44
N LEU A 263 -12.69 -16.88 -7.07
CA LEU A 263 -12.47 -16.29 -5.74
C LEU A 263 -13.01 -17.16 -4.60
N ILE A 264 -14.19 -17.78 -4.76
CA ILE A 264 -14.74 -18.69 -3.73
C ILE A 264 -13.89 -19.96 -3.61
N GLU A 265 -13.51 -20.58 -4.73
CA GLU A 265 -12.69 -21.79 -4.72
C GLU A 265 -11.31 -21.52 -4.15
N ALA A 266 -10.69 -20.39 -4.48
CA ALA A 266 -9.41 -19.98 -3.93
C ALA A 266 -9.49 -19.74 -2.41
N MET A 267 -10.64 -19.31 -1.89
CA MET A 267 -10.87 -19.23 -0.44
C MET A 267 -11.11 -20.61 0.20
N LYS A 268 -11.84 -21.50 -0.47
CA LYS A 268 -12.09 -22.88 0.00
C LYS A 268 -10.84 -23.75 0.01
N SER A 269 -9.88 -23.50 -0.89
CA SER A 269 -8.62 -24.23 -0.98
C SER A 269 -7.61 -23.82 0.11
N LEU A 270 -7.83 -22.70 0.81
CA LEU A 270 -6.92 -22.25 1.85
C LEU A 270 -6.84 -23.28 2.99
N PRO A 271 -5.63 -23.68 3.42
CA PRO A 271 -5.48 -24.65 4.50
C PRO A 271 -6.08 -24.14 5.82
N TYR A 272 -6.69 -25.03 6.62
CA TYR A 272 -7.42 -24.69 7.85
C TYR A 272 -6.57 -23.97 8.91
N ASN A 273 -5.27 -24.21 8.95
CA ASN A 273 -4.36 -23.45 9.80
C ASN A 273 -4.28 -21.97 9.40
N PHE A 274 -4.48 -21.62 8.12
CA PHE A 274 -4.61 -20.22 7.73
C PHE A 274 -5.93 -19.65 8.23
N THR A 275 -7.07 -20.36 8.10
CA THR A 275 -8.37 -19.90 8.63
C THR A 275 -8.37 -19.68 10.16
N LEU A 276 -7.52 -20.40 10.90
CA LEU A 276 -7.29 -20.19 12.35
C LEU A 276 -6.51 -18.90 12.71
N TYR A 277 -5.70 -18.34 11.81
CA TYR A 277 -5.04 -17.03 12.00
C TYR A 277 -5.97 -15.83 11.71
N PHE A 278 -7.24 -16.12 11.42
CA PHE A 278 -8.32 -15.15 11.27
C PHE A 278 -9.35 -15.32 12.41
N PRO A 279 -9.00 -15.00 13.66
CA PRO A 279 -10.00 -14.89 14.69
C PRO A 279 -10.97 -13.76 14.30
N TYR A 280 -12.26 -14.10 14.23
CA TYR A 280 -13.35 -13.14 14.24
C TYR A 280 -13.17 -12.24 15.48
N PRO A 281 -13.14 -10.90 15.38
CA PRO A 281 -13.54 -10.04 14.27
C PRO A 281 -12.37 -9.18 13.74
N THR A 282 -11.20 -9.75 13.45
CA THR A 282 -10.17 -8.98 12.74
C THR A 282 -10.49 -8.99 11.24
N LYS A 283 -10.87 -7.83 10.69
CA LYS A 283 -11.13 -7.56 9.25
C LYS A 283 -9.84 -7.70 8.42
N LYS A 284 -9.16 -8.85 8.48
CA LYS A 284 -7.97 -9.11 7.68
C LYS A 284 -8.39 -9.25 6.22
N ARG A 285 -7.63 -8.55 5.37
CA ARG A 285 -7.86 -8.42 3.94
C ARG A 285 -6.80 -9.22 3.19
N MET A 286 -7.13 -9.71 2.00
CA MET A 286 -6.16 -10.39 1.14
C MET A 286 -5.86 -9.53 -0.08
N LEU A 287 -4.61 -9.50 -0.49
CA LEU A 287 -4.23 -8.74 -1.67
C LEU A 287 -4.55 -9.55 -2.93
N VAL A 288 -5.28 -8.94 -3.85
CA VAL A 288 -5.63 -9.50 -5.15
C VAL A 288 -5.24 -8.50 -6.22
N ARG A 289 -4.75 -8.99 -7.34
CA ARG A 289 -4.54 -8.18 -8.54
C ARG A 289 -5.32 -8.75 -9.72
N SER A 290 -5.99 -7.86 -10.43
CA SER A 290 -6.37 -8.07 -11.82
C SER A 290 -5.19 -7.65 -12.72
N PRO A 291 -5.29 -7.87 -14.03
CA PRO A 291 -4.29 -7.39 -15.00
C PRO A 291 -4.05 -5.87 -15.00
N THR A 292 -5.01 -5.09 -14.50
CA THR A 292 -4.99 -3.62 -14.58
C THR A 292 -5.16 -2.93 -13.22
N HIS A 293 -5.37 -3.66 -12.12
CA HIS A 293 -5.64 -3.07 -10.81
C HIS A 293 -5.33 -4.02 -9.66
N ALA A 294 -4.82 -3.49 -8.55
CA ALA A 294 -4.68 -4.24 -7.29
C ALA A 294 -5.69 -3.74 -6.26
N PHE A 295 -6.28 -4.63 -5.48
CA PHE A 295 -7.30 -4.29 -4.49
C PHE A 295 -7.32 -5.29 -3.32
N LEU A 296 -8.08 -4.96 -2.28
CA LEU A 296 -8.15 -5.78 -1.07
C LEU A 296 -9.45 -6.60 -1.02
N LEU A 297 -9.30 -7.92 -1.10
CA LEU A 297 -10.38 -8.89 -0.89
C LEU A 297 -10.83 -8.87 0.58
N LEU A 298 -12.14 -8.94 0.76
CA LEU A 298 -12.88 -8.88 2.03
C LEU A 298 -13.52 -10.25 2.33
N PRO A 299 -12.74 -11.26 2.75
CA PRO A 299 -13.24 -12.63 2.88
C PRO A 299 -14.37 -12.80 3.89
N TYR A 300 -14.41 -11.97 4.93
CA TYR A 300 -15.41 -12.04 6.02
C TYR A 300 -16.67 -11.20 5.78
N GLN A 301 -16.82 -10.61 4.59
CA GLN A 301 -18.03 -9.90 4.27
C GLN A 301 -19.21 -10.87 4.22
N SER A 302 -20.28 -10.58 4.95
CA SER A 302 -21.33 -11.57 5.32
C SER A 302 -21.84 -12.47 4.18
N GLY A 303 -22.10 -11.91 2.99
CA GLY A 303 -22.54 -12.69 1.83
C GLY A 303 -21.43 -13.54 1.22
N PHE A 304 -20.23 -12.98 1.07
CA PHE A 304 -19.08 -13.68 0.50
C PHE A 304 -18.53 -14.76 1.46
N PHE A 305 -18.52 -14.50 2.77
CA PHE A 305 -18.17 -15.46 3.82
C PHE A 305 -19.02 -16.72 3.72
N LYS A 306 -20.35 -16.57 3.63
CA LYS A 306 -21.29 -17.68 3.47
C LYS A 306 -21.04 -18.48 2.20
N ALA A 307 -20.41 -17.90 1.17
CA ALA A 307 -20.14 -18.54 -0.10
C ALA A 307 -18.98 -19.52 -0.05
N TRP A 308 -17.95 -19.21 0.76
CA TRP A 308 -16.77 -20.07 0.89
C TRP A 308 -16.77 -20.92 2.18
N ASP A 309 -17.45 -20.49 3.25
CA ASP A 309 -17.58 -21.25 4.52
C ASP A 309 -18.64 -22.37 4.47
N ASN A 310 -18.88 -22.94 3.28
CA ASN A 310 -19.86 -24.02 3.10
C ASN A 310 -19.27 -25.19 2.32
N ASN A 311 -19.87 -26.37 2.53
CA ASN A 311 -19.48 -27.61 1.87
C ASN A 311 -20.22 -27.86 0.53
N GLN A 312 -20.99 -26.89 0.03
CA GLN A 312 -21.72 -27.03 -1.23
C GLN A 312 -20.77 -26.77 -2.41
N PHE A 313 -21.08 -27.36 -3.56
CA PHE A 313 -20.41 -27.01 -4.82
C PHE A 313 -20.63 -25.53 -5.13
N THR A 314 -19.56 -24.81 -5.46
CA THR A 314 -19.57 -23.35 -5.60
C THR A 314 -20.57 -22.87 -6.64
N TYR A 315 -20.62 -23.50 -7.82
CA TYR A 315 -21.61 -23.15 -8.84
C TYR A 315 -23.06 -23.34 -8.37
N THR A 316 -23.34 -24.44 -7.64
CA THR A 316 -24.66 -24.72 -7.09
C THR A 316 -25.05 -23.65 -6.07
N TRP A 317 -24.14 -23.27 -5.19
CA TRP A 317 -24.37 -22.21 -4.20
C TRP A 317 -24.66 -20.86 -4.88
N ILE A 318 -23.84 -20.46 -5.87
CA ILE A 318 -24.06 -19.20 -6.60
C ILE A 318 -25.43 -19.21 -7.30
N ARG A 319 -25.78 -20.32 -7.96
CA ARG A 319 -27.06 -20.46 -8.65
C ARG A 319 -28.23 -20.32 -7.67
N ASP A 320 -28.19 -21.05 -6.56
CA ASP A 320 -29.35 -21.19 -5.67
C ASP A 320 -29.49 -20.03 -4.68
N GLN A 321 -28.38 -19.42 -4.25
CA GLN A 321 -28.38 -18.34 -3.25
C GLN A 321 -28.32 -16.94 -3.87
N VAL A 322 -27.82 -16.80 -5.11
CA VAL A 322 -27.59 -15.49 -5.74
C VAL A 322 -28.44 -15.32 -6.98
N LEU A 323 -28.29 -16.21 -7.97
CA LEU A 323 -28.92 -16.05 -9.28
C LEU A 323 -30.44 -16.24 -9.21
N ILE A 324 -30.90 -17.39 -8.70
CA ILE A 324 -32.34 -17.73 -8.68
C ILE A 324 -33.15 -16.70 -7.88
N PRO A 325 -32.78 -16.33 -6.64
CA PRO A 325 -33.56 -15.36 -5.86
C PRO A 325 -33.62 -13.98 -6.52
N SER A 326 -32.51 -13.52 -7.11
CA SER A 326 -32.45 -12.21 -7.75
C SER A 326 -33.22 -12.18 -9.06
N LYS A 327 -33.12 -13.23 -9.89
CA LYS A 327 -33.93 -13.39 -11.09
C LYS A 327 -35.41 -13.43 -10.76
N ALA A 328 -35.80 -14.24 -9.76
CA ALA A 328 -37.18 -14.33 -9.32
C ALA A 328 -37.72 -12.96 -8.86
N PHE A 329 -36.92 -12.19 -8.12
CA PHE A 329 -37.28 -10.83 -7.69
C PHE A 329 -37.55 -9.91 -8.88
N PHE A 330 -36.68 -9.85 -9.89
CA PHE A 330 -36.88 -8.96 -11.04
C PHE A 330 -38.00 -9.44 -11.98
N GLN A 331 -38.13 -10.76 -12.17
CA GLN A 331 -39.18 -11.36 -12.99
C GLN A 331 -40.57 -11.21 -12.37
N SER A 332 -40.67 -11.13 -11.05
CA SER A 332 -41.95 -10.88 -10.36
C SER A 332 -42.42 -9.43 -10.46
N GLN A 333 -41.60 -8.51 -10.98
CA GLN A 333 -41.97 -7.09 -11.11
C GLN A 333 -42.90 -6.89 -12.31
N ILE A 334 -44.16 -6.56 -11.99
CA ILE A 334 -45.18 -6.16 -12.95
C ILE A 334 -45.46 -4.67 -12.73
N LEU A 335 -45.21 -3.86 -13.76
CA LEU A 335 -45.33 -2.40 -13.67
C LEU A 335 -46.69 -1.96 -14.21
N CYS A 336 -47.49 -1.33 -13.36
CA CYS A 336 -48.74 -0.70 -13.79
C CYS A 336 -48.48 0.63 -14.52
N LEU A 337 -49.54 1.31 -14.97
CA LEU A 337 -49.44 2.61 -15.64
C LEU A 337 -48.72 3.66 -14.80
N GLU A 338 -49.07 3.75 -13.51
CA GLU A 338 -48.48 4.72 -12.57
C GLU A 338 -47.01 4.43 -12.32
N ASP A 339 -46.65 3.16 -12.17
CA ASP A 339 -45.28 2.70 -12.00
C ASP A 339 -44.40 3.11 -13.18
N GLN A 340 -44.88 2.84 -14.40
CA GLN A 340 -44.18 3.20 -15.63
C GLN A 340 -44.02 4.72 -15.74
N SER A 341 -45.06 5.49 -15.42
CA SER A 341 -45.01 6.96 -15.50
C SER A 341 -44.03 7.54 -14.48
N THR A 342 -44.06 7.03 -13.25
CA THR A 342 -43.14 7.41 -12.17
C THR A 342 -41.69 7.10 -12.54
N LEU A 343 -41.39 5.88 -13.02
CA LEU A 343 -40.04 5.50 -13.40
C LEU A 343 -39.51 6.31 -14.58
N LEU A 344 -40.35 6.61 -15.58
CA LEU A 344 -39.95 7.43 -16.72
C LEU A 344 -39.62 8.88 -16.31
N ASP A 345 -40.45 9.50 -15.47
CA ASP A 345 -40.21 10.86 -14.98
C ASP A 345 -38.93 10.95 -14.15
N LEU A 346 -38.73 9.99 -13.23
CA LEU A 346 -37.53 9.93 -12.40
C LEU A 346 -36.27 9.65 -13.23
N PHE A 347 -36.33 8.71 -14.17
CA PHE A 347 -35.19 8.39 -15.02
C PHE A 347 -34.83 9.54 -15.96
N ALA A 348 -35.82 10.25 -16.52
CA ALA A 348 -35.58 11.44 -17.33
C ALA A 348 -34.88 12.55 -16.52
N LYS A 349 -35.18 12.70 -15.22
CA LYS A 349 -34.45 13.65 -14.36
C LYS A 349 -33.00 13.25 -14.15
N GLU A 350 -32.68 11.95 -14.16
CA GLU A 350 -31.32 11.44 -13.97
C GLU A 350 -30.46 11.53 -15.24
N VAL A 351 -31.08 11.35 -16.41
CA VAL A 351 -30.39 11.49 -17.69
C VAL A 351 -30.32 12.99 -18.04
N ALA A 352 -29.25 13.66 -17.62
CA ALA A 352 -29.00 15.09 -17.90
C ALA A 352 -28.79 15.46 -19.39
N ASP A 353 -29.31 14.66 -20.33
CA ASP A 353 -29.23 14.87 -21.77
C ASP A 353 -30.61 15.34 -22.30
N PRO A 354 -30.72 16.58 -22.82
CA PRO A 354 -31.97 17.12 -23.35
C PRO A 354 -32.62 16.26 -24.44
N ILE A 355 -31.80 15.58 -25.26
CA ILE A 355 -32.27 14.73 -26.34
C ILE A 355 -32.88 13.46 -25.76
N ALA A 356 -32.19 12.82 -24.81
CA ALA A 356 -32.70 11.65 -24.13
C ALA A 356 -34.00 11.96 -23.36
N ASN A 357 -34.10 13.13 -22.74
CA ASN A 357 -35.30 13.55 -22.00
C ASN A 357 -36.51 13.75 -22.90
N SER A 358 -36.31 14.36 -24.08
CA SER A 358 -37.37 14.47 -25.09
C SER A 358 -37.88 13.08 -25.51
N PHE A 359 -36.98 12.14 -25.79
CA PHE A 359 -37.37 10.78 -26.16
C PHE A 359 -38.07 10.02 -25.02
N LEU A 360 -37.55 10.07 -23.79
CA LEU A 360 -38.17 9.41 -22.63
C LEU A 360 -39.59 9.94 -22.38
N SER A 361 -39.81 11.25 -22.53
CA SER A 361 -41.12 11.87 -22.39
C SER A 361 -42.14 11.43 -23.45
N SER A 362 -41.67 10.93 -24.60
CA SER A 362 -42.52 10.42 -25.69
C SER A 362 -43.00 8.97 -25.47
N ILE A 363 -42.41 8.24 -24.50
CA ILE A 363 -42.76 6.85 -24.21
C ILE A 363 -44.10 6.80 -23.47
N LYS A 364 -45.16 6.36 -24.16
CA LYS A 364 -46.50 6.22 -23.56
C LYS A 364 -46.59 5.00 -22.64
N PRO A 365 -47.01 5.12 -21.37
CA PRO A 365 -47.29 3.98 -20.49
C PRO A 365 -48.33 3.00 -21.09
N THR A 366 -48.24 1.74 -20.71
CA THR A 366 -49.13 0.64 -21.13
C THR A 366 -49.79 -0.04 -19.93
N ASN A 367 -50.98 -0.64 -20.07
CA ASN A 367 -51.79 -1.08 -18.91
C ASN A 367 -51.03 -1.92 -17.87
N SER A 368 -50.31 -2.95 -18.30
CA SER A 368 -49.44 -3.75 -17.45
C SER A 368 -48.31 -4.33 -18.30
N ILE A 369 -47.08 -4.20 -17.84
CA ILE A 369 -45.89 -4.71 -18.53
C ILE A 369 -44.93 -5.32 -17.53
N SER A 370 -44.24 -6.39 -17.93
CA SER A 370 -43.11 -6.90 -17.15
C SER A 370 -41.97 -5.89 -17.13
N LEU A 371 -41.10 -5.98 -16.12
CA LEU A 371 -39.87 -5.17 -16.08
C LEU A 371 -39.07 -5.29 -17.39
N GLN A 372 -38.92 -6.50 -17.93
CA GLN A 372 -38.21 -6.71 -19.19
C GLN A 372 -38.90 -6.05 -20.39
N GLY A 373 -40.24 -6.07 -20.43
CA GLY A 373 -40.98 -5.35 -21.47
C GLY A 373 -40.77 -3.84 -21.38
N PHE A 374 -40.72 -3.29 -20.16
CA PHE A 374 -40.44 -1.87 -19.91
C PHE A 374 -39.01 -1.49 -20.33
N VAL A 375 -38.01 -2.27 -19.91
CA VAL A 375 -36.60 -2.08 -20.28
C VAL A 375 -36.42 -2.12 -21.80
N ASN A 376 -36.99 -3.12 -22.48
CA ASN A 376 -36.93 -3.24 -23.93
C ASN A 376 -37.56 -2.05 -24.65
N LYS A 377 -38.61 -1.45 -24.08
CA LYS A 377 -39.25 -0.27 -24.65
C LYS A 377 -38.34 0.96 -24.59
N ILE A 378 -37.63 1.15 -23.48
CA ILE A 378 -36.65 2.24 -23.34
C ILE A 378 -35.45 2.00 -24.25
N LEU A 379 -34.85 0.81 -24.23
CA LEU A 379 -33.65 0.52 -25.03
C LEU A 379 -33.89 0.59 -26.53
N LYS A 380 -35.10 0.30 -27.01
CA LYS A 380 -35.48 0.51 -28.43
C LYS A 380 -35.42 1.97 -28.87
N CYS A 381 -35.61 2.92 -27.96
CA CYS A 381 -35.45 4.35 -28.24
C CYS A 381 -33.96 4.77 -28.27
N PHE A 382 -33.05 3.95 -27.72
CA PHE A 382 -31.64 4.27 -27.56
C PHE A 382 -30.69 3.12 -27.97
N PRO A 383 -30.81 2.56 -29.20
CA PRO A 383 -30.04 1.38 -29.59
C PRO A 383 -28.52 1.62 -29.66
N MET A 384 -28.09 2.87 -29.87
CA MET A 384 -26.68 3.25 -30.05
C MET A 384 -26.05 3.90 -28.80
N HIS A 385 -26.75 3.96 -27.66
CA HIS A 385 -26.24 4.62 -26.45
C HIS A 385 -25.99 3.62 -25.32
N PRO A 386 -24.84 2.94 -25.32
CA PRO A 386 -24.56 1.88 -24.37
C PRO A 386 -24.50 2.45 -22.93
N LEU A 387 -24.11 3.72 -22.74
CA LEU A 387 -24.17 4.40 -21.44
C LEU A 387 -25.59 4.53 -20.85
N ILE A 388 -26.62 4.63 -21.68
CA ILE A 388 -28.02 4.71 -21.22
C ILE A 388 -28.43 3.37 -20.61
N LYS A 389 -27.99 2.24 -21.19
CA LYS A 389 -28.22 0.91 -20.63
C LYS A 389 -27.66 0.79 -19.20
N ASP A 390 -26.45 1.28 -18.97
CA ASP A 390 -25.80 1.16 -17.66
C ASP A 390 -26.46 2.06 -16.60
N ARG A 391 -26.84 3.29 -17.00
CA ARG A 391 -27.61 4.19 -16.15
C ARG A 391 -28.98 3.62 -15.83
N LEU A 392 -29.67 3.06 -16.82
CA LEU A 392 -30.96 2.41 -16.61
C LEU A 392 -30.85 1.22 -15.65
N ALA A 393 -29.81 0.39 -15.78
CA ALA A 393 -29.59 -0.72 -14.86
C ALA A 393 -29.37 -0.21 -13.42
N SER A 394 -28.51 0.81 -13.27
CA SER A 394 -28.18 1.42 -11.98
C SER A 394 -29.40 2.07 -11.32
N PHE A 395 -30.23 2.75 -12.11
CA PHE A 395 -31.49 3.38 -11.67
C PHE A 395 -32.50 2.33 -11.22
N LEU A 396 -32.76 1.31 -12.04
CA LEU A 396 -33.74 0.26 -11.72
C LEU A 396 -33.33 -0.54 -10.49
N TYR A 397 -32.03 -0.82 -10.33
CA TYR A 397 -31.49 -1.48 -9.13
C TYR A 397 -31.79 -0.67 -7.84
N GLN A 398 -31.74 0.65 -7.93
CA GLN A 398 -32.01 1.56 -6.81
C GLN A 398 -33.51 1.78 -6.56
N ALA A 399 -34.29 1.88 -7.63
CA ALA A 399 -35.69 2.31 -7.61
C ALA A 399 -36.67 1.17 -7.29
N LEU A 400 -36.33 -0.07 -7.66
CA LEU A 400 -37.23 -1.22 -7.50
C LEU A 400 -37.13 -1.88 -6.10
N PRO A 401 -38.24 -2.42 -5.59
CA PRO A 401 -39.58 -2.38 -6.16
C PRO A 401 -40.28 -1.05 -5.85
N LEU A 402 -41.34 -0.75 -6.59
CA LEU A 402 -42.19 0.39 -6.29
C LEU A 402 -43.24 0.02 -5.24
N THR A 403 -43.49 0.94 -4.31
CA THR A 403 -44.53 0.80 -3.29
C THR A 403 -45.71 1.69 -3.62
N ALA A 404 -46.91 1.12 -3.65
CA ALA A 404 -48.12 1.90 -3.87
C ALA A 404 -48.35 2.91 -2.73
N GLY A 405 -48.75 4.13 -3.08
CA GLY A 405 -48.92 5.22 -2.13
C GLY A 405 -50.09 5.05 -1.15
N ASN A 406 -50.93 4.02 -1.32
CA ASN A 406 -51.91 3.62 -0.30
C ASN A 406 -51.35 2.61 0.72
N SER A 407 -50.20 1.97 0.44
CA SER A 407 -49.59 0.93 1.28
C SER A 407 -48.25 1.35 1.88
N TYR A 408 -47.67 2.48 1.48
CA TYR A 408 -46.33 2.90 1.94
C TYR A 408 -46.24 3.07 3.46
N LYS A 409 -47.28 3.56 4.15
CA LYS A 409 -47.27 3.67 5.61
C LYS A 409 -47.13 2.28 6.27
N LYS A 410 -47.77 1.26 5.71
CA LYS A 410 -47.64 -0.13 6.18
C LYS A 410 -46.23 -0.66 5.93
N ALA A 411 -45.65 -0.36 4.77
CA ALA A 411 -44.28 -0.74 4.45
C ALA A 411 -43.25 -0.06 5.36
N LEU A 412 -43.41 1.23 5.65
CA LEU A 412 -42.57 1.97 6.60
C LEU A 412 -42.68 1.42 8.03
N TYR A 413 -43.90 1.10 8.47
CA TYR A 413 -44.10 0.46 9.76
C TYR A 413 -43.37 -0.89 9.83
N ALA A 414 -43.55 -1.76 8.83
CA ALA A 414 -42.90 -3.06 8.78
C ALA A 414 -41.36 -2.99 8.78
N LEU A 415 -40.78 -1.97 8.14
CA LEU A 415 -39.33 -1.73 8.14
C LEU A 415 -38.77 -1.35 9.53
N LEU A 416 -39.60 -0.78 10.40
CA LEU A 416 -39.17 -0.18 11.67
C LEU A 416 -39.71 -0.92 12.90
N GLU A 417 -40.70 -1.79 12.73
CA GLU A 417 -41.47 -2.46 13.80
C GLU A 417 -40.58 -3.04 14.90
N GLU A 418 -39.51 -3.74 14.54
CA GLU A 418 -38.61 -4.41 15.50
C GLU A 418 -37.85 -3.42 16.41
N LYS A 419 -37.62 -2.18 15.96
CA LYS A 419 -36.84 -1.16 16.69
C LYS A 419 -37.69 -0.04 17.29
N THR A 420 -38.89 0.19 16.79
CA THR A 420 -39.76 1.31 17.25
C THR A 420 -41.06 0.84 17.89
N GLY A 421 -41.50 -0.39 17.61
CA GLY A 421 -42.82 -0.88 18.04
C GLY A 421 -43.96 0.02 17.53
N PRO A 422 -45.10 0.06 18.23
CA PRO A 422 -46.28 0.82 17.79
C PRO A 422 -46.09 2.34 17.86
N GLY A 423 -45.09 2.84 18.60
CA GLY A 423 -44.89 4.29 18.79
C GLY A 423 -44.54 5.07 17.53
N VAL A 424 -44.11 4.41 16.46
CA VAL A 424 -43.85 5.07 15.16
C VAL A 424 -45.14 5.42 14.41
N LEU A 425 -46.29 4.83 14.79
CA LEU A 425 -47.57 5.06 14.10
C LEU A 425 -48.01 6.53 14.19
N GLU A 426 -47.79 7.20 15.31
CA GLU A 426 -48.11 8.63 15.48
C GLU A 426 -47.37 9.50 14.46
N ILE A 427 -46.11 9.16 14.16
CA ILE A 427 -45.31 9.86 13.14
C ILE A 427 -45.88 9.56 11.76
N LEU A 428 -46.21 8.31 11.46
CA LEU A 428 -46.74 7.91 10.16
C LEU A 428 -48.14 8.47 9.89
N GLU A 429 -48.95 8.70 10.92
CA GLU A 429 -50.25 9.36 10.80
C GLU A 429 -50.12 10.80 10.29
N SER A 430 -49.05 11.51 10.68
CA SER A 430 -48.78 12.87 10.20
C SER A 430 -48.38 12.97 8.72
N PHE A 431 -48.02 11.85 8.08
CA PHE A 431 -47.58 11.84 6.69
C PHE A 431 -48.78 11.99 5.72
N PRO A 432 -48.61 12.67 4.59
CA PRO A 432 -49.69 12.92 3.63
C PRO A 432 -50.24 11.63 3.01
N ASP A 433 -51.49 11.67 2.55
CA ASP A 433 -52.01 10.62 1.68
C ASP A 433 -51.35 10.72 0.30
N LEU A 434 -50.78 9.60 -0.15
CA LEU A 434 -50.10 9.47 -1.44
C LEU A 434 -50.84 8.49 -2.36
N SER A 435 -52.10 8.19 -2.05
CA SER A 435 -52.95 7.33 -2.88
C SER A 435 -52.89 7.72 -4.36
N GLY A 436 -52.66 6.72 -5.21
CA GLY A 436 -52.50 6.90 -6.64
C GLY A 436 -51.08 7.25 -7.11
N LYS A 437 -50.09 7.36 -6.22
CA LYS A 437 -48.67 7.51 -6.58
C LYS A 437 -47.88 6.23 -6.35
N SER A 438 -46.81 6.03 -7.10
CA SER A 438 -45.82 4.99 -6.84
C SER A 438 -44.56 5.57 -6.19
N ILE A 439 -44.07 4.92 -5.14
CA ILE A 439 -42.93 5.39 -4.35
C ILE A 439 -41.73 4.46 -4.60
N PRO A 440 -40.59 4.98 -5.08
CA PRO A 440 -39.38 4.20 -5.26
C PRO A 440 -38.81 3.64 -3.96
N ALA A 441 -38.16 2.48 -4.04
CA ALA A 441 -37.51 1.83 -2.91
C ALA A 441 -36.50 2.75 -2.20
N TYR A 442 -35.69 3.50 -2.94
CA TYR A 442 -34.73 4.45 -2.33
C TYR A 442 -35.44 5.53 -1.50
N THR A 443 -36.57 6.07 -1.98
CA THR A 443 -37.37 7.06 -1.25
C THR A 443 -37.96 6.47 0.01
N LEU A 444 -38.51 5.25 -0.07
CA LEU A 444 -39.09 4.56 1.08
C LEU A 444 -38.04 4.32 2.19
N ARG A 445 -36.82 3.92 1.81
CA ARG A 445 -35.71 3.71 2.76
C ARG A 445 -35.27 4.99 3.43
N ASP A 446 -35.20 6.10 2.69
CA ASP A 446 -34.83 7.39 3.26
C ASP A 446 -35.92 7.94 4.18
N TRP A 447 -37.20 7.70 3.85
CA TRP A 447 -38.30 7.98 4.76
C TRP A 447 -38.26 7.10 6.02
N ALA A 448 -37.91 5.82 5.91
CA ALA A 448 -37.75 4.95 7.08
C ALA A 448 -36.65 5.45 8.03
N LYS A 449 -35.49 5.87 7.48
CA LYS A 449 -34.43 6.52 8.28
C LYS A 449 -34.97 7.77 8.97
N SER A 450 -35.66 8.62 8.22
CA SER A 450 -36.19 9.89 8.74
C SER A 450 -37.23 9.67 9.83
N CYS A 451 -38.14 8.70 9.67
CA CYS A 451 -39.11 8.30 10.69
C CYS A 451 -38.41 7.79 11.95
N TYR A 452 -37.37 6.97 11.80
CA TYR A 452 -36.59 6.47 12.93
C TYR A 452 -35.90 7.59 13.70
N LEU A 453 -35.28 8.54 12.99
CA LEU A 453 -34.65 9.72 13.60
C LEU A 453 -35.67 10.60 14.35
N LEU A 454 -36.84 10.83 13.76
CA LEU A 454 -37.93 11.58 14.39
C LEU A 454 -38.47 10.87 15.65
N PHE A 455 -38.56 9.54 15.61
CA PHE A 455 -38.98 8.72 16.74
C PHE A 455 -37.96 8.77 17.89
N GLN A 456 -36.68 8.55 17.59
CA GLN A 456 -35.62 8.49 18.60
C GLN A 456 -35.18 9.87 19.11
N LYS A 457 -35.40 10.94 18.33
CA LYS A 457 -34.93 12.31 18.61
C LYS A 457 -33.43 12.40 18.91
N ARG A 458 -32.63 11.52 18.29
CA ARG A 458 -31.17 11.41 18.43
C ARG A 458 -30.55 11.05 17.09
N ALA A 459 -29.27 11.38 16.91
CA ALA A 459 -28.52 11.10 15.68
C ALA A 459 -27.41 10.04 15.85
N CYS A 460 -27.20 9.54 17.06
CA CYS A 460 -26.16 8.54 17.37
C CYS A 460 -26.81 7.29 17.96
N PHE A 461 -26.42 6.13 17.43
CA PHE A 461 -26.98 4.82 17.78
C PHE A 461 -25.86 3.80 18.04
N ASP A 462 -26.16 2.76 18.81
CA ASP A 462 -25.29 1.61 19.08
C ASP A 462 -25.28 0.58 17.94
N PHE A 463 -26.04 0.84 16.87
CA PHE A 463 -26.09 0.02 15.67
C PHE A 463 -26.09 0.87 14.41
N ASP A 464 -25.78 0.24 13.27
CA ASP A 464 -25.84 0.88 11.96
C ASP A 464 -27.27 0.87 11.43
N LEU A 465 -27.91 2.05 11.45
CA LEU A 465 -29.27 2.25 10.94
C LEU A 465 -29.38 1.99 9.43
N HIS A 466 -28.34 2.31 8.65
CA HIS A 466 -28.34 2.09 7.21
C HIS A 466 -28.37 0.59 6.92
N LYS A 467 -27.50 -0.16 7.59
CA LYS A 467 -27.45 -1.62 7.48
C LYS A 467 -28.73 -2.28 7.99
N TYR A 468 -29.27 -1.83 9.13
CA TYR A 468 -30.51 -2.36 9.66
C TYR A 468 -31.67 -2.21 8.66
N ILE A 469 -31.91 -0.99 8.15
CA ILE A 469 -32.93 -0.77 7.13
C ILE A 469 -32.62 -1.58 5.87
N ALA A 470 -31.33 -1.81 5.59
CA ALA A 470 -30.94 -2.59 4.44
C ALA A 470 -31.39 -4.04 4.51
N ASP A 471 -31.00 -4.70 5.60
CA ASP A 471 -31.33 -6.09 5.87
C ASP A 471 -32.85 -6.29 5.96
N GLN A 472 -33.56 -5.34 6.56
CA GLN A 472 -35.03 -5.35 6.64
C GLN A 472 -35.70 -5.19 5.27
N SER A 473 -35.19 -4.31 4.42
CA SER A 473 -35.75 -4.10 3.08
C SER A 473 -35.64 -5.36 2.22
N VAL A 474 -34.52 -6.08 2.31
CA VAL A 474 -34.33 -7.37 1.62
C VAL A 474 -35.30 -8.42 2.19
N ARG A 475 -35.40 -8.52 3.52
CA ARG A 475 -36.29 -9.48 4.20
C ARG A 475 -37.76 -9.31 3.81
N LEU A 476 -38.20 -8.07 3.61
CA LEU A 476 -39.57 -7.72 3.27
C LEU A 476 -39.85 -7.66 1.77
N PHE A 477 -38.89 -8.08 0.92
CA PHE A 477 -38.96 -7.94 -0.54
C PHE A 477 -39.20 -6.48 -1.00
N LEU A 478 -38.75 -5.49 -0.23
CA LEU A 478 -38.76 -4.05 -0.54
C LEU A 478 -37.43 -3.59 -1.14
N SER A 479 -36.56 -4.53 -1.51
CA SER A 479 -35.30 -4.32 -2.21
C SER A 479 -34.88 -5.61 -2.90
N PRO A 480 -34.07 -5.53 -3.97
CA PRO A 480 -33.46 -6.73 -4.54
C PRO A 480 -32.58 -7.45 -3.51
N PRO A 481 -32.30 -8.76 -3.68
CA PRO A 481 -31.35 -9.47 -2.84
C PRO A 481 -30.03 -8.72 -2.71
N ALA A 482 -29.43 -8.81 -1.51
CA ALA A 482 -28.19 -8.10 -1.21
C ALA A 482 -27.07 -8.52 -2.18
N PRO A 483 -26.29 -7.57 -2.69
CA PRO A 483 -25.19 -7.87 -3.59
C PRO A 483 -24.05 -8.55 -2.83
N LEU A 484 -23.27 -9.37 -3.54
CA LEU A 484 -22.11 -10.02 -2.95
C LEU A 484 -20.90 -9.10 -3.00
N ILE A 485 -20.76 -8.26 -1.98
CA ILE A 485 -19.56 -7.45 -1.77
C ILE A 485 -18.38 -8.38 -1.46
N PHE A 486 -17.29 -8.25 -2.23
CA PHE A 486 -16.11 -9.09 -2.06
C PHE A 486 -14.81 -8.29 -1.88
N ALA A 487 -14.73 -7.02 -2.26
CA ALA A 487 -13.49 -6.25 -2.19
C ALA A 487 -13.72 -4.74 -2.01
N ASP A 488 -12.71 -4.01 -1.54
CA ASP A 488 -12.69 -2.56 -1.68
C ASP A 488 -12.24 -2.15 -3.10
N THR A 489 -12.61 -0.95 -3.53
CA THR A 489 -12.17 -0.43 -4.84
C THR A 489 -10.91 0.44 -4.74
N ASN A 490 -10.31 0.55 -3.55
CA ASN A 490 -9.37 1.60 -3.14
C ASN A 490 -9.89 3.05 -3.25
N TRP A 491 -11.13 3.25 -3.72
CA TRP A 491 -11.78 4.56 -3.73
C TRP A 491 -12.66 4.70 -2.49
N SER A 492 -12.63 5.87 -1.87
CA SER A 492 -13.53 6.19 -0.77
C SER A 492 -14.99 5.92 -1.18
N VAL A 493 -15.77 5.30 -0.30
CA VAL A 493 -17.22 5.07 -0.41
C VAL A 493 -17.67 3.82 -1.18
N TYR A 494 -16.84 3.25 -2.06
CA TYR A 494 -17.25 2.14 -2.93
C TYR A 494 -16.57 0.81 -2.59
N SER A 495 -17.29 -0.28 -2.86
CA SER A 495 -16.81 -1.66 -2.78
C SER A 495 -17.17 -2.39 -4.07
N PHE A 496 -16.32 -3.33 -4.49
CA PHE A 496 -16.67 -4.25 -5.58
C PHE A 496 -17.70 -5.26 -5.09
N ALA A 497 -18.72 -5.47 -5.91
CA ALA A 497 -19.74 -6.47 -5.64
C ALA A 497 -20.23 -7.16 -6.92
N PHE A 498 -20.68 -8.39 -6.75
CA PHE A 498 -21.43 -9.10 -7.78
C PHE A 498 -22.92 -8.80 -7.60
N VAL A 499 -23.56 -8.34 -8.67
CA VAL A 499 -24.97 -7.92 -8.71
C VAL A 499 -25.64 -8.63 -9.87
N VAL A 500 -26.84 -9.15 -9.67
CA VAL A 500 -27.68 -9.61 -10.78
C VAL A 500 -28.38 -8.39 -11.38
N SER A 501 -28.14 -8.13 -12.65
CA SER A 501 -28.64 -6.92 -13.31
C SER A 501 -30.15 -6.98 -13.50
N PRO A 502 -30.89 -5.88 -13.25
CA PRO A 502 -32.31 -5.79 -13.59
C PRO A 502 -32.56 -5.80 -15.11
N ILE A 503 -31.52 -5.60 -15.93
CA ILE A 503 -31.61 -5.59 -17.39
C ILE A 503 -31.23 -6.94 -17.97
N SER A 504 -29.99 -7.40 -17.75
CA SER A 504 -29.50 -8.65 -18.36
C SER A 504 -29.99 -9.90 -17.62
N GLU A 505 -30.42 -9.77 -16.37
CA GLU A 505 -30.67 -10.90 -15.45
C GLU A 505 -29.43 -11.78 -15.24
N GLU A 506 -28.25 -11.31 -15.62
CA GLU A 506 -26.99 -12.00 -15.46
C GLU A 506 -26.20 -11.40 -14.29
N LEU A 507 -25.27 -12.21 -13.75
CA LEU A 507 -24.34 -11.74 -12.74
C LEU A 507 -23.31 -10.81 -13.39
N GLU A 508 -23.18 -9.61 -12.85
CA GLU A 508 -22.30 -8.57 -13.36
C GLU A 508 -21.42 -8.01 -12.23
N LEU A 509 -20.26 -7.47 -12.61
CA LEU A 509 -19.37 -6.77 -11.69
C LEU A 509 -19.77 -5.29 -11.57
N TRP A 510 -20.06 -4.88 -10.34
CA TRP A 510 -20.55 -3.54 -10.01
C TRP A 510 -19.68 -2.92 -8.91
N ARG A 511 -19.68 -1.58 -8.87
CA ARG A 511 -19.30 -0.84 -7.66
C ARG A 511 -20.55 -0.51 -6.89
N VAL A 512 -20.56 -0.77 -5.59
CA VAL A 512 -21.69 -0.47 -4.70
C VAL A 512 -21.22 0.34 -3.52
N LYS A 513 -22.11 1.17 -2.96
CA LYS A 513 -21.85 1.82 -1.67
C LYS A 513 -21.98 0.81 -0.53
N GLU A 514 -21.46 1.14 0.65
CA GLU A 514 -21.54 0.28 1.85
C GLU A 514 -22.98 -0.15 2.22
N SER A 515 -23.96 0.73 1.99
CA SER A 515 -25.39 0.40 2.17
C SER A 515 -25.96 -0.61 1.16
N SER A 516 -25.18 -1.02 0.16
CA SER A 516 -25.54 -1.96 -0.91
C SER A 516 -26.67 -1.53 -1.86
N PHE A 517 -27.28 -0.37 -1.65
CA PHE A 517 -28.46 0.04 -2.42
C PHE A 517 -28.21 0.92 -3.62
N GLN A 518 -27.07 1.59 -3.63
CA GLN A 518 -26.63 2.38 -4.76
C GLN A 518 -25.44 1.67 -5.37
N GLY A 519 -25.53 1.41 -6.65
CA GLY A 519 -24.47 0.78 -7.40
C GLY A 519 -24.48 1.21 -8.84
N SER A 520 -23.35 0.99 -9.50
CA SER A 520 -23.22 1.22 -10.92
C SER A 520 -22.49 0.06 -11.58
N PHE A 521 -23.01 -0.36 -12.73
CA PHE A 521 -22.31 -1.30 -13.60
C PHE A 521 -20.97 -0.72 -14.06
N MET A 522 -19.92 -1.53 -14.01
CA MET A 522 -18.57 -1.09 -14.34
C MET A 522 -18.17 -1.55 -15.76
N ARG A 523 -18.84 -1.06 -16.82
CA ARG A 523 -18.61 -1.55 -18.20
C ARG A 523 -17.13 -1.53 -18.62
N ALA A 524 -16.48 -0.37 -18.52
CA ALA A 524 -15.08 -0.21 -18.92
C ALA A 524 -14.15 -1.17 -18.15
N TRP A 525 -14.53 -1.53 -16.93
CA TRP A 525 -13.79 -2.44 -16.09
C TRP A 525 -14.15 -3.89 -16.40
N SER A 526 -15.40 -4.22 -16.74
CA SER A 526 -15.77 -5.55 -17.22
C SER A 526 -14.87 -5.99 -18.37
N ASP A 527 -14.67 -5.12 -19.38
CA ASP A 527 -13.84 -5.47 -20.52
C ASP A 527 -12.33 -5.49 -20.18
N ALA A 528 -11.85 -4.58 -19.31
CA ALA A 528 -10.44 -4.51 -18.91
C ALA A 528 -10.01 -5.49 -17.78
N PHE A 529 -10.94 -5.92 -16.93
CA PHE A 529 -10.70 -6.84 -15.81
C PHE A 529 -10.99 -8.28 -16.19
N ILE A 530 -11.98 -8.53 -17.03
CA ILE A 530 -12.48 -9.89 -17.30
C ILE A 530 -12.03 -10.36 -18.70
N LYS A 531 -11.97 -9.48 -19.70
CA LYS A 531 -11.71 -9.89 -21.10
C LYS A 531 -10.30 -9.57 -21.62
N SER A 532 -9.35 -9.24 -20.75
CA SER A 532 -7.96 -9.03 -21.17
C SER A 532 -7.38 -10.33 -21.74
N ASN A 533 -7.10 -10.35 -23.05
CA ASN A 533 -6.58 -11.50 -23.81
C ASN A 533 -5.42 -12.21 -23.09
N GLY A 534 -5.72 -13.27 -22.32
CA GLY A 534 -4.74 -14.16 -21.69
C GLY A 534 -4.11 -13.68 -20.37
N SER A 535 -4.46 -12.50 -19.86
CA SER A 535 -3.86 -11.97 -18.63
C SER A 535 -4.52 -12.57 -17.39
N SER A 536 -3.73 -13.22 -16.53
CA SER A 536 -4.23 -13.90 -15.34
C SER A 536 -4.55 -12.93 -14.20
N TRP A 537 -5.61 -13.23 -13.47
CA TRP A 537 -5.81 -12.71 -12.13
C TRP A 537 -4.91 -13.44 -11.15
N SER A 538 -4.57 -12.77 -10.06
CA SER A 538 -3.73 -13.38 -9.05
C SER A 538 -4.10 -12.97 -7.63
N MET A 539 -4.07 -13.93 -6.72
CA MET A 539 -4.30 -13.73 -5.30
C MET A 539 -3.04 -14.10 -4.51
N TYR A 540 -2.62 -13.21 -3.60
CA TYR A 540 -1.53 -13.50 -2.69
C TYR A 540 -2.08 -14.33 -1.51
N ALA A 541 -2.12 -15.65 -1.68
CA ALA A 541 -2.86 -16.58 -0.83
C ALA A 541 -2.28 -16.76 0.59
N LYS A 542 -1.11 -16.17 0.89
CA LYS A 542 -0.48 -16.23 2.22
C LYS A 542 -0.38 -14.84 2.85
N PRO A 543 -1.44 -14.33 3.52
CA PRO A 543 -1.41 -13.02 4.18
C PRO A 543 -0.28 -12.83 5.18
N GLN A 544 0.21 -13.90 5.82
CA GLN A 544 1.36 -13.87 6.72
C GLN A 544 2.63 -13.33 6.05
N GLU A 545 2.74 -13.47 4.73
CA GLU A 545 3.92 -13.03 4.00
C GLU A 545 3.98 -11.51 3.81
N TYR A 546 2.84 -10.84 3.94
CA TYR A 546 2.67 -9.39 3.74
C TYR A 546 1.81 -8.73 4.85
N SER A 547 1.58 -9.42 5.97
CA SER A 547 1.09 -8.81 7.20
C SER A 547 2.32 -8.56 8.05
N GLN A 548 2.64 -7.30 8.33
CA GLN A 548 3.82 -6.94 9.14
C GLN A 548 3.90 -7.83 10.38
N VAL A 549 4.95 -8.65 10.42
CA VAL A 549 5.45 -9.27 11.64
C VAL A 549 6.05 -8.13 12.47
N PHE A 550 5.21 -7.41 13.21
CA PHE A 550 5.61 -6.63 14.38
C PHE A 550 5.89 -7.55 15.58
N ASN A 551 6.53 -8.71 15.34
CA ASN A 551 6.96 -9.65 16.36
C ASN A 551 8.45 -9.94 16.19
N LYS A 552 9.28 -8.92 16.42
CA LYS A 552 10.63 -9.07 16.96
C LYS A 552 10.86 -7.96 17.99
N VAL A 553 10.08 -8.02 19.06
CA VAL A 553 10.55 -7.62 20.39
C VAL A 553 10.13 -8.76 21.31
N MET A 554 11.06 -9.69 21.52
CA MET A 554 11.28 -10.29 22.82
C MET A 554 12.77 -10.28 23.08
#